data_AF-A0A4Q9DQN7-F1
#
_entry.id   AF-A0A4Q9DQN7-F1
#
_cell.length_a   1.000
_cell.length_b   1.000
_cell.length_c   1.000
_cell.angle_alpha   90.00
_cell.angle_beta   90.00
_cell.angle_gamma   90.00
#
_symmetry.space_group_name_H-M   'P 1'
#
loop_
_entity.id
_entity.type
_entity.pdbx_description
1 polymer ?
#
loop_
_entity_poly.entity_id
_entity_poly.type
_entity_poly.pdbx_seq_one_letter_code
_entity_poly.pdbx_strand_id
1 'polypeptide(L)' 'MKKYIEIGIGNTWLVRTEIEHEDGTEREIKGMIRPFRLKSVYFRVWIGKKVMVIDLREGIKLQAKNRNKFKIIIGFYGS' A
#
# COMPACT_ATOMS: atom_id res chain seq x y z
N MET A 1 6.67 -9.99 -12.06
CA MET A 1 6.07 -10.05 -10.70
C MET A 1 6.28 -8.73 -9.97
N LYS A 2 5.20 -8.13 -9.44
CA LYS A 2 5.25 -6.95 -8.57
C LYS A 2 4.85 -7.36 -7.14
N LYS A 3 5.51 -6.77 -6.16
CA LYS A 3 5.22 -6.99 -4.74
C LYS A 3 4.92 -5.65 -4.10
N TYR A 4 3.88 -5.60 -3.27
CA TYR A 4 3.50 -4.44 -2.47
C TYR A 4 3.45 -4.87 -1.01
N ILE A 5 4.36 -4.36 -0.19
CA ILE A 5 4.33 -4.59 1.26
C ILE A 5 3.70 -3.37 1.90
N GLU A 6 2.59 -3.53 2.59
CA GLU A 6 1.89 -2.46 3.28
C GLU A 6 1.94 -2.67 4.78
N ILE A 7 2.41 -1.65 5.49
CA ILE A 7 2.50 -1.62 6.94
C ILE A 7 1.65 -0.45 7.44
N GLY A 8 0.66 -0.71 8.27
CA GLY A 8 -0.21 0.37 8.71
C GLY A 8 -1.38 -0.01 9.59
N ILE A 9 -2.02 1.03 10.13
CA ILE A 9 -3.21 0.94 10.96
C ILE A 9 -4.44 1.21 10.07
N GLY A 10 -5.51 0.43 10.25
CA GLY A 10 -6.74 0.53 9.47
C GLY A 10 -6.82 -0.43 8.27
N ASN A 11 -5.81 -1.26 8.05
CA ASN A 11 -5.89 -2.47 7.22
C ASN A 11 -6.28 -3.68 8.07
N THR A 12 -6.67 -4.78 7.41
CA THR A 12 -7.03 -6.05 8.06
C THR A 12 -5.87 -6.60 8.91
N TRP A 13 -4.64 -6.36 8.47
CA TRP A 13 -3.41 -6.75 9.16
C TRP A 13 -2.46 -5.56 9.26
N LEU A 14 -1.67 -5.51 10.34
CA LEU A 14 -0.65 -4.48 10.56
C LEU A 14 0.45 -4.52 9.49
N VAL A 15 0.78 -5.71 8.99
CA VAL A 15 1.68 -5.94 7.86
C VAL A 15 1.00 -6.90 6.87
N ARG A 16 0.90 -6.51 5.60
CA ARG A 16 0.45 -7.38 4.52
C ARG A 16 1.37 -7.26 3.32
N THR A 17 1.55 -8.34 2.57
CA THR A 17 2.24 -8.36 1.28
C THR A 17 1.24 -8.79 0.21
N GLU A 18 1.09 -7.98 -0.83
CA GLU A 18 0.31 -8.27 -2.02
C GLU A 18 1.27 -8.58 -3.17
N ILE A 19 1.10 -9.73 -3.81
CA ILE A 19 1.92 -10.16 -4.95
C ILE A 19 1.03 -10.14 -6.19
N GLU A 20 1.37 -9.30 -7.16
CA GLU A 20 0.75 -9.24 -8.47
C GLU A 20 1.65 -10.00 -9.46
N HIS A 21 1.13 -11.11 -9.97
CA HIS A 21 1.78 -11.91 -11.01
C HIS A 21 1.56 -11.27 -12.38
N GLU A 22 2.44 -11.56 -13.35
CA GLU A 22 2.31 -11.05 -14.73
C GLU A 22 1.07 -11.59 -15.45
N ASP A 23 0.54 -12.71 -14.98
CA ASP A 23 -0.72 -13.31 -15.43
C ASP A 23 -1.97 -12.57 -14.89
N GLY A 24 -1.78 -11.49 -14.11
CA GLY A 24 -2.87 -10.73 -13.50
C GLY A 24 -3.43 -11.34 -12.22
N THR A 25 -2.89 -12.47 -11.75
CA THR A 25 -3.30 -13.06 -10.47
C THR A 25 -2.71 -12.30 -9.29
N GLU A 26 -3.56 -11.96 -8.33
CA GLU A 26 -3.21 -11.26 -7.09
C GLU A 26 -3.22 -12.25 -5.91
N ARG A 27 -2.17 -12.21 -5.07
CA ARG A 27 -2.09 -13.00 -3.83
C ARG A 27 -1.83 -12.10 -2.65
N GLU A 28 -2.72 -12.12 -1.67
CA GLU A 28 -2.54 -11.45 -0.38
C GLU A 28 -1.94 -12.42 0.65
N ILE A 29 -0.84 -12.02 1.26
CA ILE A 29 -0.15 -12.81 2.28
C ILE A 29 0.02 -11.92 3.52
N LYS A 30 -0.34 -12.46 4.68
CA LYS A 30 -0.13 -11.80 5.96
C LYS A 30 1.37 -11.80 6.30
N GLY A 31 1.93 -10.63 6.63
CA GLY A 31 3.35 -10.46 6.96
C GLY A 31 4.20 -9.93 5.79
N MET A 32 5.52 -9.93 5.98
CA MET A 32 6.52 -9.44 5.02
C MET A 32 7.20 -10.62 4.33
N ILE A 33 7.20 -10.63 3.00
CA ILE A 33 7.88 -11.68 2.21
C ILE A 33 9.26 -11.20 1.79
N ARG A 34 10.25 -12.08 1.95
CA ARG A 34 11.63 -11.88 1.51
C ARG A 34 11.99 -12.97 0.47
N PRO A 35 12.85 -12.70 -0.53
CA PRO A 35 13.51 -11.42 -0.82
C PRO A 35 12.57 -10.42 -1.51
N PHE A 36 12.76 -9.14 -1.19
CA PHE A 36 12.00 -8.02 -1.73
C PHE A 36 12.96 -6.90 -2.15
N ARG A 37 13.01 -6.58 -3.44
CA ARG A 37 13.81 -5.49 -3.96
C ARG A 37 12.96 -4.24 -4.05
N LEU A 38 13.21 -3.29 -3.15
CA LEU A 38 12.49 -2.02 -3.08
C LEU A 38 12.72 -1.19 -4.35
N LYS A 39 11.63 -0.73 -4.97
CA LYS A 39 11.62 0.17 -6.13
C LYS A 39 11.05 1.54 -5.83
N SER A 40 9.98 1.61 -5.05
CA SER A 40 9.36 2.87 -4.60
C SER A 40 8.76 2.69 -3.21
N VAL A 41 8.57 3.80 -2.50
CA VAL A 41 7.83 3.84 -1.25
C VAL A 41 6.69 4.83 -1.43
N TYR A 42 5.51 4.46 -0.95
CA TYR A 42 4.37 5.37 -0.85
C TYR A 42 3.87 5.43 0.58
N PHE A 43 3.36 6.59 0.97
CA PHE A 43 2.71 6.83 2.23
C PHE A 43 1.27 7.23 1.99
N ARG A 44 0.33 6.49 2.56
CA ARG A 44 -1.11 6.71 2.40
C ARG A 44 -1.73 7.05 3.74
N VAL A 45 -2.36 8.21 3.81
CA VAL A 45 -3.11 8.71 4.97
C VAL A 45 -4.56 8.91 4.58
N TRP A 46 -5.45 8.17 5.20
CA TRP A 46 -6.89 8.33 5.12
C TRP A 46 -7.38 8.92 6.44
N ILE A 47 -7.95 10.13 6.41
CA ILE A 47 -8.59 10.77 7.56
C ILE A 47 -9.98 11.25 7.15
N GLY A 48 -11.02 10.64 7.73
CA GLY A 48 -12.41 10.97 7.42
C GLY A 48 -12.73 10.67 5.95
N LYS A 49 -13.12 11.70 5.20
CA LYS A 49 -13.40 11.62 3.76
C LYS A 49 -12.17 11.91 2.89
N LYS A 50 -11.02 12.28 3.45
CA LYS A 50 -9.84 12.67 2.69
C LYS A 50 -8.81 11.55 2.69
N VAL A 51 -8.25 11.27 1.52
CA VAL A 51 -7.17 10.31 1.31
C VAL A 51 -6.02 11.03 0.65
N MET A 52 -4.86 10.98 1.26
CA MET A 52 -3.60 11.48 0.75
C MET A 52 -2.70 10.29 0.46
N VAL A 53 -2.07 10.27 -0.71
CA VAL A 53 -1.07 9.28 -1.10
C VAL A 53 0.15 10.06 -1.55
N ILE A 54 1.27 9.86 -0.87
CA ILE A 54 2.56 10.46 -1.18
C ILE A 54 3.43 9.34 -1.70
N ASP A 55 3.64 9.26 -3.01
CA ASP A 55 4.57 8.31 -3.60
C ASP A 55 5.88 9.02 -3.95
N LEU A 56 7.02 8.39 -3.68
CA LEU A 56 8.33 9.00 -3.94
C LEU A 56 8.62 9.21 -5.43
N ARG A 57 7.95 8.48 -6.33
CA ARG A 57 8.09 8.65 -7.80
C ARG A 57 7.01 9.56 -8.39
N GLU A 58 5.76 9.41 -7.98
CA GLU A 58 4.62 10.15 -8.55
C GLU A 58 4.28 11.45 -7.79
N GLY A 59 4.82 11.65 -6.58
CA GLY A 59 4.53 12.81 -5.75
C GLY A 59 3.24 12.66 -4.93
N ILE A 60 2.57 13.78 -4.66
CA ILE A 60 1.44 13.86 -3.74
C ILE A 60 0.11 13.80 -4.50
N LYS A 61 -0.74 12.83 -4.18
CA LYS A 61 -2.10 12.67 -4.68
C LYS A 61 -3.09 12.85 -3.54
N LEU A 62 -4.04 13.76 -3.71
CA LEU A 62 -5.15 13.98 -2.78
C LEU A 62 -6.46 13.52 -3.43
N GLN A 63 -7.26 12.78 -2.68
CA GLN A 63 -8.56 12.27 -3.14
C GLN A 63 -9.60 12.42 -2.03
N ALA A 64 -10.84 12.71 -2.43
CA ALA A 64 -11.99 12.63 -1.55
C ALA A 64 -12.71 11.28 -1.73
N LYS A 65 -13.19 10.70 -0.64
CA LYS A 65 -13.98 9.47 -0.59
C LYS A 65 -15.29 9.76 0.13
N ASN A 66 -16.38 9.12 -0.31
CA ASN A 66 -17.70 9.36 0.27
C ASN A 66 -17.85 8.74 1.68
N ARG A 67 -16.96 7.82 2.07
CA ARG A 67 -16.98 7.14 3.37
C ARG A 67 -15.92 7.70 4.31
N ASN A 68 -16.28 7.77 5.59
CA ASN A 68 -15.33 8.08 6.66
C ASN A 68 -14.54 6.84 7.05
N LYS A 69 -13.21 6.90 6.97
CA LYS A 69 -12.31 5.92 7.56
C LYS A 69 -11.05 6.62 8.09
N PHE A 70 -10.35 5.92 8.97
CA PHE A 70 -9.02 6.30 9.40
C PHE A 70 -8.04 5.19 9.02
N LYS A 71 -7.04 5.51 8.21
CA LYS A 71 -5.97 4.58 7.84
C LYS A 71 -4.65 5.33 7.71
N ILE A 72 -3.57 4.77 8.21
CA ILE A 72 -2.22 5.29 7.98
C ILE A 72 -1.36 4.11 7.56
N ILE A 73 -0.86 4.14 6.33
CA ILE A 73 -0.19 3.02 5.68
C ILE A 73 1.10 3.51 5.03
N ILE A 74 2.20 2.81 5.28
CA ILE A 74 3.44 2.91 4.53
C ILE A 74 3.49 1.69 3.61
N GLY A 75 3.48 1.92 2.32
CA GLY A 75 3.58 0.91 1.29
C GLY A 75 4.94 0.92 0.63
N PHE A 76 5.50 -0.27 0.41
CA PHE A 76 6.74 -0.50 -0.29
C PHE A 76 6.40 -1.24 -1.58
N TYR A 77 6.74 -0.64 -2.72
CA TYR A 77 6.59 -1.24 -4.02
C TYR A 77 7.91 -1.80 -4.52
N GLY A 78 7.91 -3.04 -5.03
CA GLY A 78 9.13 -3.73 -5.42
C GLY A 78 8.90 -4.99 -6.26
N SER A 79 9.96 -5.76 -6.44
CA SER A 79 9.96 -7.08 -7.11
C SER A 79 10.80 -8.09 -6.33
#